data_AF-A0A6V8DDS1-F1
#
_entry.id   AF-A0A6V8DDS1-F1
#
_cell.length_a   1.000
_cell.length_b   1.000
_cell.length_c   1.000
_cell.angle_alpha   90.00
_cell.angle_beta   90.00
_cell.angle_gamma   90.00
#
_symmetry.space_group_name_H-M   'P 1'
#
loop_
_entity.id
_entity.type
_entity.pdbx_description
1 polymer ?
#
loop_
_entity_poly.entity_id
_entity_poly.type
_entity_poly.pdbx_seq_one_letter_code
_entity_poly.pdbx_strand_id
1 'polypeptide(L)'
;MRQVLVALLMLAPLVFVPTATATEGRSDSDIICCTASDLELFMLGSADSGTMSPFEGRLADEPESAIIANAVTSEEVVATWRLQDLYAGTLPDSTWSISLPVLLENAGGAQVNFSVEVAIGSNVYVGELPAPSTFVGQGESTISFDIPIEESNVGDGWDLEIVLLARSVVFSVPEIGSQLSVLWGADDAKASISGEMSAVEIRLLDVEIEGADAYIGIVLSSPFGTDLLAFSEDFALRLDGTVVSGDPVETQSA
;
A
#
# COMPACT_ATOMS: atom_id res chain seq x y z
N MET A 1 36.07 -63.19 -62.79
CA MET A 1 35.64 -64.45 -62.16
C MET A 1 34.82 -64.07 -60.93
N ARG A 2 33.53 -64.43 -60.96
CA ARG A 2 32.52 -64.66 -59.90
C ARG A 2 32.89 -64.40 -58.41
N GLN A 3 31.87 -63.91 -57.68
CA GLN A 3 31.54 -64.09 -56.24
C GLN A 3 32.08 -63.10 -55.22
N VAL A 4 31.39 -62.72 -54.13
CA VAL A 4 29.98 -62.62 -53.69
C VAL A 4 30.09 -61.99 -52.28
N LEU A 5 29.23 -61.00 -51.99
CA LEU A 5 28.61 -60.65 -50.70
C LEU A 5 29.30 -61.06 -49.38
N VAL A 6 29.56 -60.10 -48.47
CA VAL A 6 29.03 -60.10 -47.08
C VAL A 6 28.97 -58.66 -46.57
N ALA A 7 27.76 -58.25 -46.18
CA ALA A 7 27.46 -57.02 -45.47
C ALA A 7 27.86 -57.14 -43.98
N LEU A 8 28.43 -56.07 -43.41
CA LEU A 8 28.34 -55.83 -41.97
C LEU A 8 27.89 -54.38 -41.76
N LEU A 9 26.61 -54.26 -41.42
CA LEU A 9 25.89 -53.03 -41.10
C LEU A 9 26.35 -52.56 -39.72
N MET A 10 27.23 -51.56 -39.67
CA MET A 10 27.54 -50.82 -38.43
C MET A 10 26.46 -49.75 -38.25
N LEU A 11 25.43 -50.05 -37.43
CA LEU A 11 24.52 -49.03 -36.91
C LEU A 11 25.32 -48.08 -36.01
N ALA A 12 25.60 -46.88 -36.51
CA ALA A 12 26.00 -45.76 -35.67
C ALA A 12 24.74 -45.16 -35.03
N PRO A 13 24.69 -44.94 -33.71
CA PRO A 13 23.60 -44.18 -33.12
C PRO A 13 23.76 -42.71 -33.53
N LEU A 14 22.85 -42.22 -34.37
CA LEU A 14 22.66 -40.78 -34.55
C LEU A 14 22.16 -40.23 -33.21
N VAL A 15 23.07 -39.67 -32.41
CA VAL A 15 22.69 -38.82 -31.27
C VAL A 15 22.15 -37.53 -31.87
N PHE A 16 20.82 -37.44 -31.94
CA PHE A 16 20.12 -36.20 -32.23
C PHE A 16 20.30 -35.30 -31.01
N VAL A 17 21.29 -34.42 -31.05
CA VAL A 17 21.39 -33.32 -30.09
C VAL A 17 20.30 -32.33 -30.50
N PRO A 18 19.28 -32.06 -29.68
CA PRO A 18 18.40 -30.95 -29.97
C PRO A 18 19.26 -29.69 -29.85
N THR A 19 19.54 -29.03 -30.97
CA THR A 19 19.93 -27.63 -30.93
C THR A 19 18.73 -26.88 -30.38
N ALA A 20 18.68 -26.72 -29.06
CA ALA A 20 17.89 -25.67 -28.46
C ALA A 20 18.37 -24.39 -29.12
N THR A 21 17.54 -23.83 -29.98
CA THR A 21 17.68 -22.44 -30.38
C THR A 21 17.60 -21.66 -29.07
N ALA A 22 18.73 -21.14 -28.61
CA ALA A 22 18.74 -20.08 -27.62
C ALA A 22 17.86 -18.98 -28.23
N THR A 23 16.63 -18.86 -27.73
CA THR A 23 15.84 -17.66 -27.94
C THR A 23 16.66 -16.56 -27.30
N GLU A 24 17.22 -15.68 -28.12
CA GLU A 24 17.84 -14.45 -27.65
C GLU A 24 16.80 -13.76 -26.75
N GLY A 25 17.08 -13.79 -25.44
CA GLY A 25 16.28 -13.10 -24.44
C GLY A 25 16.31 -11.63 -24.79
N ARG A 26 15.13 -11.08 -25.02
CA ARG A 26 14.93 -9.67 -25.32
C ARG A 26 15.46 -8.87 -24.12
N SER A 27 16.55 -8.13 -24.34
CA SER A 27 17.24 -7.31 -23.35
C SER A 27 16.74 -5.86 -23.49
N ASP A 28 15.87 -5.50 -22.57
CA ASP A 28 15.67 -4.15 -22.05
C ASP A 28 15.17 -4.34 -20.62
N SER A 29 15.64 -3.52 -19.67
CA SER A 29 15.14 -3.55 -18.29
C SER A 29 13.67 -3.13 -18.29
N ASP A 30 12.77 -4.10 -18.25
CA ASP A 30 11.32 -3.88 -18.36
C ASP A 30 10.69 -3.80 -16.96
N ILE A 31 9.74 -2.86 -16.80
CA ILE A 31 8.82 -2.85 -15.65
C ILE A 31 7.89 -4.05 -15.81
N ILE A 32 7.84 -4.95 -14.82
CA ILE A 32 7.15 -6.24 -14.92
C ILE A 32 5.79 -6.26 -14.20
N CYS A 33 5.53 -5.34 -13.28
CA CYS A 33 4.27 -5.28 -12.51
C CYS A 33 3.59 -3.91 -12.60
N CYS A 34 2.79 -3.60 -11.58
CA CYS A 34 2.14 -2.34 -11.21
C CYS A 34 0.60 -2.40 -11.27
N THR A 35 0.01 -3.59 -11.20
CA THR A 35 -1.43 -3.70 -10.94
C THR A 35 -1.73 -3.17 -9.55
N ALA A 36 -2.86 -2.46 -9.43
CA ALA A 36 -3.38 -2.07 -8.13
C ALA A 36 -3.64 -3.31 -7.27
N SER A 37 -3.47 -3.15 -5.96
CA SER A 37 -3.75 -4.17 -4.96
C SER A 37 -4.33 -3.52 -3.72
N ASP A 38 -5.14 -4.26 -2.97
CA ASP A 38 -5.63 -3.81 -1.68
C ASP A 38 -4.46 -3.50 -0.75
N LEU A 39 -4.43 -2.27 -0.25
CA LEU A 39 -3.40 -1.76 0.64
C LEU A 39 -4.08 -1.05 1.81
N GLU A 40 -3.68 -1.43 3.02
CA GLU A 40 -3.96 -0.67 4.23
C GLU A 40 -2.77 0.24 4.52
N LEU A 41 -3.05 1.51 4.81
CA LEU A 41 -2.07 2.52 5.15
C LEU A 41 -2.42 3.13 6.51
N PHE A 42 -1.54 2.92 7.49
CA PHE A 42 -1.62 3.53 8.80
C PHE A 42 -1.26 5.01 8.74
N MET A 43 -2.05 5.83 9.42
CA MET A 43 -1.86 7.27 9.56
C MET A 43 -0.85 7.56 10.68
N LEU A 44 0.19 8.32 10.38
CA LEU A 44 1.33 8.58 11.28
C LEU A 44 1.69 10.08 11.33
N GLY A 45 2.43 10.50 12.35
CA GLY A 45 2.99 11.85 12.47
C GLY A 45 1.98 12.90 12.95
N SER A 46 2.41 14.15 13.09
CA SER A 46 1.57 15.22 13.63
C SER A 46 0.43 15.64 12.70
N ALA A 47 -0.65 16.20 13.26
CA ALA A 47 -1.88 16.56 12.54
C ALA A 47 -1.68 17.41 11.27
N ASP A 48 -0.73 18.35 11.26
CA ASP A 48 -0.53 19.27 10.12
C ASP A 48 0.43 18.73 9.03
N SER A 49 1.13 17.63 9.31
CA SER A 49 2.19 17.09 8.46
C SER A 49 2.28 15.57 8.58
N GLY A 50 1.11 14.92 8.61
CA GLY A 50 1.01 13.48 8.74
C GLY A 50 1.50 12.76 7.49
N THR A 51 1.97 11.53 7.68
CA THR A 51 2.34 10.60 6.59
C THR A 51 1.53 9.32 6.71
N MET A 52 1.66 8.45 5.72
CA MET A 52 1.05 7.12 5.71
C MET A 52 2.09 6.01 5.51
N SER A 53 1.83 4.83 6.06
CA SER A 53 2.69 3.66 5.88
C SER A 53 1.90 2.35 5.97
N PRO A 54 2.19 1.32 5.15
CA PRO A 54 1.55 0.02 5.27
C PRO A 54 2.16 -0.86 6.37
N PHE A 55 3.21 -0.38 7.05
CA PHE A 55 3.96 -1.18 8.00
C PHE A 55 3.52 -0.90 9.43
N GLU A 56 2.94 -1.91 10.09
CA GLU A 56 2.60 -1.82 11.51
C GLU A 56 3.83 -1.51 12.38
N GLY A 57 5.02 -1.96 11.99
CA GLY A 57 6.27 -1.66 12.70
C GLY A 57 6.65 -0.17 12.73
N ARG A 58 5.91 0.70 12.04
CA ARG A 58 6.05 2.16 12.11
C ARG A 58 5.13 2.82 13.12
N LEU A 59 4.19 2.08 13.71
CA LEU A 59 3.36 2.56 14.81
C LEU A 59 4.23 2.77 16.05
N ALA A 60 3.91 3.80 16.81
CA ALA A 60 4.56 4.14 18.07
C ALA A 60 3.86 3.48 19.27
N ASP A 61 4.50 3.58 20.44
CA ASP A 61 3.90 3.14 21.71
C ASP A 61 2.80 4.10 22.20
N GLU A 62 2.89 5.39 21.85
CA GLU A 62 1.96 6.43 22.28
C GLU A 62 1.28 7.08 21.07
N PRO A 63 -0.04 7.33 21.13
CA PRO A 63 -0.78 7.88 20.00
C PRO A 63 -0.52 9.37 19.80
N GLU A 64 -0.52 9.76 18.54
CA GLU A 64 -0.75 11.14 18.14
C GLU A 64 -2.24 11.48 18.30
N SER A 65 -2.56 12.75 18.53
CA SER A 65 -3.95 13.15 18.73
C SER A 65 -4.27 14.57 18.30
N ALA A 66 -5.53 14.77 17.88
CA ALA A 66 -6.14 16.07 17.68
C ALA A 66 -7.31 16.22 18.65
N ILE A 67 -7.25 17.24 19.50
CA ILE A 67 -8.21 17.46 20.59
C ILE A 67 -9.23 18.51 20.19
N ILE A 68 -10.50 18.13 20.24
CA ILE A 68 -11.66 19.00 20.07
C ILE A 68 -12.30 19.21 21.45
N ALA A 69 -11.93 20.30 22.14
CA ALA A 69 -12.41 20.60 23.49
C ALA A 69 -13.64 21.54 23.52
N ASN A 70 -13.94 22.21 22.39
CA ASN A 70 -15.08 23.10 22.26
C ASN A 70 -16.08 22.52 21.26
N ALA A 71 -17.33 22.97 21.35
CA ALA A 71 -18.29 22.64 20.32
C ALA A 71 -17.84 23.23 18.97
N VAL A 72 -17.76 22.39 17.95
CA VAL A 72 -17.46 22.81 16.58
C VAL A 72 -18.76 23.23 15.94
N THR A 73 -18.88 24.51 15.59
CA THR A 73 -20.08 25.10 14.96
C THR A 73 -19.85 25.52 13.51
N SER A 74 -18.62 25.37 13.03
CA SER A 74 -18.18 25.65 11.67
C SER A 74 -17.08 24.67 11.30
N GLU A 75 -17.02 24.30 10.03
CA GLU A 75 -16.03 23.35 9.52
C GLU A 75 -14.59 23.78 9.83
N GLU A 76 -13.80 22.84 10.37
CA GLU A 76 -12.37 23.02 10.62
C GLU A 76 -11.58 21.76 10.25
N VAL A 77 -10.31 21.94 9.86
CA VAL A 77 -9.39 20.85 9.59
C VAL A 77 -8.89 20.27 10.90
N VAL A 78 -9.03 18.96 11.06
CA VAL A 78 -8.58 18.22 12.24
C VAL A 78 -7.15 17.69 12.04
N ALA A 79 -6.90 17.09 10.88
CA ALA A 79 -5.61 16.50 10.53
C ALA A 79 -5.49 16.32 9.01
N THR A 80 -4.26 16.21 8.54
CA THR A 80 -3.91 15.95 7.14
C THR A 80 -2.77 14.95 7.05
N TRP A 81 -2.96 13.92 6.22
CA TRP A 81 -1.93 12.92 5.91
C TRP A 81 -1.64 12.90 4.43
N ARG A 82 -0.37 12.75 4.08
CA ARG A 82 0.09 12.73 2.68
C ARG A 82 1.01 11.56 2.41
N LEU A 83 0.90 11.01 1.21
CA LEU A 83 1.86 10.09 0.62
C LEU A 83 2.18 10.60 -0.78
N GLN A 84 3.47 10.82 -1.06
CA GLN A 84 3.91 11.50 -2.28
C GLN A 84 4.70 10.57 -3.19
N ASP A 85 4.93 11.04 -4.41
CA ASP A 85 5.77 10.36 -5.41
C ASP A 85 5.28 8.94 -5.76
N LEU A 86 3.96 8.78 -5.90
CA LEU A 86 3.34 7.50 -6.24
C LEU A 86 3.44 7.19 -7.74
N TYR A 87 3.39 5.90 -8.07
CA TYR A 87 3.57 5.39 -9.44
C TYR A 87 2.33 5.55 -10.30
N ALA A 88 2.53 5.79 -11.60
CA ALA A 88 1.44 5.77 -12.57
C ALA A 88 0.70 4.43 -12.57
N GLY A 89 -0.59 4.48 -12.87
CA GLY A 89 -1.41 3.29 -12.97
C GLY A 89 -2.88 3.60 -13.17
N THR A 90 -3.67 2.54 -13.25
CA THR A 90 -5.13 2.62 -13.23
C THR A 90 -5.59 2.32 -11.80
N LEU A 91 -6.29 3.25 -11.18
CA LEU A 91 -7.09 2.98 -9.98
C LEU A 91 -8.44 2.42 -10.43
N PRO A 92 -8.84 1.23 -9.95
CA PRO A 92 -10.14 0.66 -10.30
C PRO A 92 -11.27 1.31 -9.51
N ASP A 93 -12.48 1.19 -10.06
CA ASP A 93 -13.72 1.52 -9.35
C ASP A 93 -13.84 0.64 -8.10
N SER A 94 -13.86 1.28 -6.93
CA SER A 94 -13.84 0.60 -5.63
C SER A 94 -14.35 1.52 -4.51
N THR A 95 -14.59 0.96 -3.33
CA THR A 95 -14.87 1.74 -2.12
C THR A 95 -13.68 1.67 -1.20
N TRP A 96 -13.07 2.81 -0.91
CA TRP A 96 -12.02 2.91 0.09
C TRP A 96 -12.67 3.14 1.46
N SER A 97 -12.06 2.59 2.51
CA SER A 97 -12.58 2.73 3.87
C SER A 97 -11.54 3.36 4.77
N ILE A 98 -11.96 4.33 5.58
CA ILE A 98 -11.13 4.94 6.63
C ILE A 98 -11.66 4.51 7.99
N SER A 99 -10.75 4.18 8.90
CA SER A 99 -11.03 3.85 10.29
C SER A 99 -10.27 4.79 11.21
N LEU A 100 -10.97 5.49 12.11
CA LEU A 100 -10.39 6.45 13.05
C LEU A 100 -10.79 6.12 14.48
N PRO A 101 -9.84 5.72 15.34
CA PRO A 101 -10.05 5.70 16.77
C PRO A 101 -10.34 7.09 17.33
N VAL A 102 -11.31 7.18 18.23
CA VAL A 102 -11.66 8.39 18.96
C VAL A 102 -11.82 8.09 20.44
N LEU A 103 -11.50 9.07 21.28
CA LEU A 103 -11.65 9.00 22.73
C LEU A 103 -12.49 10.18 23.21
N LEU A 104 -13.63 9.88 23.82
CA LEU A 104 -14.48 10.88 24.46
C LEU A 104 -14.29 10.89 25.97
N GLU A 105 -13.90 12.03 26.52
CA GLU A 105 -13.68 12.23 27.95
C GLU A 105 -14.62 13.28 28.53
N ASN A 106 -14.97 13.11 29.81
CA ASN A 106 -15.74 14.08 30.62
C ASN A 106 -17.06 14.54 29.98
N ALA A 107 -17.75 13.65 29.25
CA ALA A 107 -19.11 13.88 28.74
C ALA A 107 -19.87 12.55 28.69
N GLY A 108 -21.20 12.59 28.82
CA GLY A 108 -22.04 11.40 28.65
C GLY A 108 -22.14 10.90 27.20
N GLY A 109 -21.71 11.71 26.24
CA GLY A 109 -21.67 11.39 24.81
C GLY A 109 -21.34 12.62 23.96
N ALA A 110 -21.19 12.45 22.66
CA ALA A 110 -21.06 13.53 21.69
C ALA A 110 -21.82 13.19 20.40
N GLN A 111 -22.48 14.19 19.80
CA GLN A 111 -22.96 14.11 18.44
C GLN A 111 -21.91 14.73 17.53
N VAL A 112 -21.39 13.95 16.60
CA VAL A 112 -20.30 14.36 15.71
C VAL A 112 -20.74 14.31 14.25
N ASN A 113 -20.24 15.24 13.47
CA ASN A 113 -20.34 15.26 12.03
C ASN A 113 -18.95 15.54 11.49
N PHE A 114 -18.32 14.50 10.97
CA PHE A 114 -17.04 14.57 10.28
C PHE A 114 -17.25 14.28 8.81
N SER A 115 -16.35 14.80 7.99
CA SER A 115 -16.13 14.34 6.61
C SER A 115 -14.65 14.16 6.37
N VAL A 116 -14.32 13.40 5.34
CA VAL A 116 -12.95 13.21 4.90
C VAL A 116 -12.87 13.51 3.42
N GLU A 117 -11.87 14.29 3.03
CA GLU A 117 -11.51 14.50 1.63
C GLU A 117 -10.31 13.63 1.30
N VAL A 118 -10.42 12.84 0.24
CA VAL A 118 -9.35 12.00 -0.29
C VAL A 118 -9.00 12.52 -1.69
N ALA A 119 -7.85 13.18 -1.79
CA ALA A 119 -7.33 13.67 -3.05
C ALA A 119 -6.40 12.62 -3.68
N ILE A 120 -6.72 12.23 -4.91
CA ILE A 120 -5.97 11.26 -5.71
C ILE A 120 -5.60 11.96 -7.01
N GLY A 121 -4.35 12.43 -7.11
CA GLY A 121 -3.90 13.22 -8.25
C GLY A 121 -4.69 14.53 -8.39
N SER A 122 -5.53 14.64 -9.43
CA SER A 122 -6.39 15.82 -9.65
C SER A 122 -7.84 15.65 -9.20
N ASN A 123 -8.21 14.47 -8.72
CA ASN A 123 -9.56 14.15 -8.27
C ASN A 123 -9.64 14.29 -6.75
N VAL A 124 -10.80 14.75 -6.25
CA VAL A 124 -11.10 14.80 -4.82
C VAL A 124 -12.40 14.04 -4.58
N TYR A 125 -12.33 13.04 -3.72
CA TYR A 125 -13.45 12.22 -3.29
C TYR A 125 -13.78 12.55 -1.84
N VAL A 126 -15.06 12.42 -1.47
CA VAL A 126 -15.52 12.78 -0.13
C VAL A 126 -16.20 11.59 0.53
N GLY A 127 -15.74 11.24 1.73
CA GLY A 127 -16.43 10.35 2.65
C GLY A 127 -17.19 11.15 3.70
N GLU A 128 -18.43 10.75 3.97
CA GLU A 128 -19.24 11.30 5.07
C GLU A 128 -19.62 10.18 6.04
N LEU A 129 -19.92 10.55 7.28
CA LEU A 129 -20.46 9.57 8.23
C LEU A 129 -21.83 9.04 7.77
N PRO A 130 -22.19 7.78 8.13
CA PRO A 130 -23.43 7.14 7.69
C PRO A 130 -24.71 7.93 8.04
N ALA A 131 -24.64 8.80 9.05
CA ALA A 131 -25.69 9.73 9.41
C ALA A 131 -25.09 11.15 9.52
N PRO A 132 -25.88 12.21 9.23
CA PRO A 132 -25.43 13.60 9.35
C PRO A 132 -25.07 14.00 10.79
N SER A 133 -25.37 13.16 11.78
CA SER A 133 -24.85 13.23 13.14
C SER A 133 -24.69 11.81 13.69
N THR A 134 -23.46 11.41 13.99
CA THR A 134 -23.12 10.12 14.60
C THR A 134 -22.93 10.31 16.10
N PHE A 135 -23.47 9.39 16.90
CA PHE A 135 -23.27 9.43 18.35
C PHE A 135 -21.99 8.68 18.73
N VAL A 136 -21.12 9.36 19.48
CA VAL A 136 -19.93 8.80 20.13
C VAL A 136 -20.21 8.72 21.63
N GLY A 137 -20.08 7.52 22.20
CA GLY A 137 -20.22 7.30 23.64
C GLY A 137 -18.97 7.70 24.42
N GLN A 138 -19.06 7.75 25.75
CA GLN A 138 -17.89 7.98 26.61
C GLN A 138 -16.87 6.85 26.48
N GLY A 139 -15.58 7.19 26.49
CA GLY A 139 -14.48 6.26 26.31
C GLY A 139 -14.05 6.12 24.84
N GLU A 140 -13.37 5.02 24.54
CA GLU A 140 -12.86 4.72 23.20
C GLU A 140 -13.96 4.24 22.26
N SER A 141 -13.91 4.69 21.02
CA SER A 141 -14.77 4.26 19.93
C SER A 141 -14.03 4.36 18.59
N THR A 142 -14.66 3.87 17.54
CA THR A 142 -14.12 3.97 16.18
C THR A 142 -15.17 4.59 15.28
N ILE A 143 -14.74 5.58 14.50
CA ILE A 143 -15.52 6.22 13.46
C ILE A 143 -14.98 5.75 12.12
N SER A 144 -15.88 5.44 11.18
CA SER A 144 -15.49 4.96 9.85
C SER A 144 -16.19 5.72 8.74
N PHE A 145 -15.51 5.82 7.61
CA PHE A 145 -15.99 6.45 6.38
C PHE A 145 -15.84 5.47 5.23
N ASP A 146 -16.83 5.47 4.34
CA ASP A 146 -16.73 4.80 3.04
C ASP A 146 -16.64 5.88 1.96
N ILE A 147 -15.62 5.78 1.11
CA ILE A 147 -15.31 6.74 0.06
C ILE A 147 -15.44 6.02 -1.28
N PRO A 148 -16.46 6.33 -2.11
CA PRO A 148 -16.58 5.76 -3.43
C PRO A 148 -15.51 6.37 -4.34
N ILE A 149 -14.60 5.53 -4.85
CA ILE A 149 -13.55 5.89 -5.79
C ILE A 149 -13.96 5.39 -7.16
N GLU A 150 -14.06 6.32 -8.11
CA GLU A 150 -14.33 6.01 -9.51
C GLU A 150 -13.04 5.61 -10.23
N GLU A 151 -13.16 4.69 -11.19
CA GLU A 151 -12.02 4.29 -12.03
C GLU A 151 -11.34 5.51 -12.67
N SER A 152 -10.02 5.61 -12.51
CA SER A 152 -9.24 6.70 -13.07
C SER A 152 -7.81 6.29 -13.36
N ASN A 153 -7.15 7.04 -14.25
CA ASN A 153 -5.72 6.87 -14.51
C ASN A 153 -4.96 7.99 -13.82
N VAL A 154 -3.92 7.62 -13.08
CA VAL A 154 -2.98 8.54 -12.45
C VAL A 154 -1.63 8.47 -13.16
N GLY A 155 -0.99 9.62 -13.31
CA GLY A 155 0.36 9.73 -13.88
C GLY A 155 1.43 9.58 -12.81
N ASP A 156 2.69 9.43 -13.21
CA ASP A 156 3.82 9.30 -12.28
C ASP A 156 3.98 10.55 -11.40
N GLY A 157 4.34 10.33 -10.14
CA GLY A 157 4.55 11.39 -9.17
C GLY A 157 3.26 12.02 -8.66
N TRP A 158 2.16 11.26 -8.66
CA TRP A 158 0.91 11.71 -8.04
C TRP A 158 0.98 11.58 -6.52
N ASP A 159 0.20 12.42 -5.83
CA ASP A 159 0.11 12.42 -4.38
C ASP A 159 -1.26 11.90 -3.94
N LEU A 160 -1.26 11.11 -2.87
CA LEU A 160 -2.44 10.77 -2.09
C LEU A 160 -2.48 11.68 -0.87
N GLU A 161 -3.54 12.47 -0.73
CA GLU A 161 -3.76 13.35 0.42
C GLU A 161 -5.12 13.05 1.06
N ILE A 162 -5.12 12.98 2.39
CA ILE A 162 -6.32 12.76 3.20
C ILE A 162 -6.47 13.92 4.16
N VAL A 163 -7.61 14.61 4.12
CA VAL A 163 -7.94 15.72 5.03
C VAL A 163 -9.18 15.35 5.84
N LEU A 164 -9.01 15.28 7.16
CA LEU A 164 -10.13 15.07 8.08
C LEU A 164 -10.73 16.43 8.49
N LEU A 165 -12.04 16.56 8.32
CA LEU A 165 -12.79 17.78 8.59
C LEU A 165 -13.83 17.55 9.68
N ALA A 166 -13.80 18.37 10.73
CA ALA A 166 -14.85 18.45 11.74
C ALA A 166 -15.89 19.48 11.32
N ARG A 167 -17.12 19.05 11.00
CA ARG A 167 -18.22 19.94 10.60
C ARG A 167 -19.06 20.37 11.79
N SER A 168 -19.35 19.44 12.69
CA SER A 168 -19.91 19.78 13.99
C SER A 168 -19.58 18.75 15.08
N VAL A 169 -19.40 19.22 16.31
CA VAL A 169 -19.22 18.38 17.50
C VAL A 169 -20.02 19.01 18.63
N VAL A 170 -20.97 18.26 19.18
CA VAL A 170 -21.87 18.72 20.25
C VAL A 170 -21.86 17.72 21.39
N PHE A 171 -21.27 18.10 22.52
CA PHE A 171 -21.23 17.27 23.72
C PHE A 171 -22.62 17.13 24.36
N SER A 172 -22.95 15.91 24.77
CA SER A 172 -24.15 15.54 25.52
C SER A 172 -23.78 15.34 26.98
N VAL A 173 -24.47 16.07 27.88
CA VAL A 173 -24.16 16.09 29.32
C VAL A 173 -22.67 16.40 29.56
N PRO A 174 -22.17 17.57 29.10
CA PRO A 174 -20.78 17.93 29.29
C PRO A 174 -20.45 18.18 30.76
N GLU A 175 -19.29 17.68 31.19
CA GLU A 175 -18.67 18.01 32.47
C GLU A 175 -17.50 18.99 32.26
N ILE A 176 -16.85 19.39 33.35
CA ILE A 176 -15.66 20.25 33.23
C ILE A 176 -14.56 19.46 32.52
N GLY A 177 -14.06 19.99 31.41
CA GLY A 177 -13.02 19.35 30.61
C GLY A 177 -13.52 18.32 29.61
N SER A 178 -14.78 18.41 29.16
CA SER A 178 -15.26 17.62 28.01
C SER A 178 -14.34 17.80 26.80
N GLN A 179 -13.90 16.69 26.22
CA GLN A 179 -13.10 16.70 25.01
C GLN A 179 -13.33 15.43 24.19
N LEU A 180 -13.24 15.58 22.88
CA LEU A 180 -13.15 14.48 21.93
C LEU A 180 -11.77 14.51 21.30
N SER A 181 -11.02 13.42 21.43
CA SER A 181 -9.71 13.24 20.80
C SER A 181 -9.86 12.28 19.63
N VAL A 182 -9.37 12.68 18.45
CA VAL A 182 -9.10 11.74 17.35
C VAL A 182 -7.68 11.23 17.55
N LEU A 183 -7.47 9.91 17.49
CA LEU A 183 -6.20 9.26 17.82
C LEU A 183 -5.66 8.49 16.61
N TRP A 184 -4.33 8.50 16.42
CA TRP A 184 -3.66 7.72 15.37
C TRP A 184 -2.20 7.41 15.73
N GLY A 185 -1.51 6.66 14.88
CA GLY A 185 -0.06 6.51 14.92
C GLY A 185 0.49 5.56 15.97
N ALA A 186 -0.35 4.83 16.70
CA ALA A 186 0.08 3.88 17.73
C ALA A 186 -0.63 2.52 17.64
N ASP A 187 -0.05 1.51 18.29
CA ASP A 187 -0.58 0.13 18.29
C ASP A 187 -2.00 0.02 18.87
N ASP A 188 -2.33 0.86 19.85
CA ASP A 188 -3.67 0.96 20.45
C ASP A 188 -4.56 2.01 19.77
N ALA A 189 -4.02 2.78 18.82
CA ALA A 189 -4.71 3.80 18.05
C ALA A 189 -4.39 3.68 16.55
N LYS A 190 -4.77 2.54 15.96
CA LYS A 190 -4.56 2.24 14.54
C LYS A 190 -5.58 2.96 13.65
N ALA A 191 -5.33 4.23 13.36
CA ALA A 191 -6.04 4.91 12.29
C ALA A 191 -5.47 4.50 10.93
N SER A 192 -6.33 4.18 9.98
CA SER A 192 -5.92 3.71 8.66
C SER A 192 -6.88 4.09 7.54
N ILE A 193 -6.36 4.07 6.32
CA ILE A 193 -7.15 4.01 5.08
C ILE A 193 -6.84 2.70 4.37
N SER A 194 -7.88 2.05 3.83
CA SER A 194 -7.76 0.83 3.04
C SER A 194 -8.39 1.02 1.68
N GLY A 195 -7.65 0.66 0.63
CA GLY A 195 -8.09 0.83 -0.75
C GLY A 195 -7.14 0.21 -1.77
N GLU A 196 -7.56 0.14 -3.03
CA GLU A 196 -6.80 -0.49 -4.10
C GLU A 196 -5.90 0.53 -4.82
N MET A 197 -4.58 0.36 -4.71
CA MET A 197 -3.59 1.20 -5.42
C MET A 197 -2.30 0.44 -5.70
N SER A 198 -1.45 0.98 -6.57
CA SER A 198 -0.09 0.46 -6.78
C SER A 198 0.92 1.22 -5.92
N ALA A 199 1.60 0.53 -5.02
CA ALA A 199 2.58 1.13 -4.10
C ALA A 199 4.02 0.61 -4.30
N VAL A 200 4.23 -0.30 -5.26
CA VAL A 200 5.54 -0.86 -5.57
C VAL A 200 5.68 -0.99 -7.09
N GLU A 201 6.77 -0.45 -7.63
CA GLU A 201 7.22 -0.71 -8.99
C GLU A 201 8.34 -1.75 -8.97
N ILE A 202 8.21 -2.79 -9.80
CA ILE A 202 9.19 -3.87 -9.91
C ILE A 202 9.81 -3.82 -11.30
N ARG A 203 11.14 -3.69 -11.34
CA ARG A 203 11.93 -3.78 -12.57
C ARG A 203 12.82 -5.00 -12.53
N LEU A 204 12.83 -5.74 -13.64
CA LEU A 204 13.79 -6.82 -13.84
C LEU A 204 15.00 -6.27 -14.56
N LEU A 205 16.18 -6.52 -14.00
CA LEU A 205 17.45 -6.26 -14.65
C LEU A 205 17.76 -7.39 -15.64
N ASP A 206 18.71 -7.14 -16.54
CA ASP A 206 19.19 -8.16 -17.46
C ASP A 206 19.66 -9.41 -16.69
N VAL A 207 19.25 -10.58 -17.17
CA VAL A 207 19.65 -11.86 -16.57
C VAL A 207 21.07 -12.17 -17.00
N GLU A 208 21.96 -12.33 -16.03
CA GLU A 208 23.35 -12.72 -16.28
C GLU A 208 23.51 -14.23 -16.13
N ILE A 209 24.17 -14.88 -17.09
CA ILE A 209 24.39 -16.34 -17.06
C ILE A 209 25.89 -16.59 -16.89
N GLU A 210 26.26 -17.28 -15.81
CA GLU A 210 27.63 -17.75 -15.58
C GLU A 210 27.64 -19.27 -15.39
N GLY A 211 28.14 -19.98 -16.40
CA GLY A 211 28.20 -21.45 -16.35
C GLY A 211 26.82 -22.09 -16.32
N ALA A 212 26.45 -22.67 -15.17
CA ALA A 212 25.14 -23.30 -14.94
C ALA A 212 24.20 -22.42 -14.09
N ASP A 213 24.68 -21.26 -13.65
CA ASP A 213 23.97 -20.35 -12.77
C ASP A 213 23.39 -19.19 -13.59
N ALA A 214 22.20 -18.73 -13.18
CA ALA A 214 21.54 -17.55 -13.72
C ALA A 214 21.27 -16.56 -12.59
N TYR A 215 21.70 -15.33 -12.78
CA TYR A 215 21.54 -14.23 -11.83
C TYR A 215 20.42 -13.33 -12.32
N ILE A 216 19.42 -13.15 -11.46
CA ILE A 216 18.25 -12.34 -11.76
C ILE A 216 18.29 -11.14 -10.81
N GLY A 217 18.57 -9.95 -11.36
CA GLY A 217 18.49 -8.71 -10.61
C GLY A 217 17.08 -8.16 -10.61
N ILE A 218 16.57 -7.78 -9.44
CA ILE A 218 15.25 -7.13 -9.30
C ILE A 218 15.45 -5.82 -8.54
N VAL A 219 14.86 -4.75 -9.06
CA VAL A 219 14.78 -3.46 -8.37
C VAL A 219 13.33 -3.26 -7.94
N LEU A 220 13.15 -3.05 -6.63
CA LEU A 220 11.88 -2.68 -6.02
C LEU A 220 11.93 -1.19 -5.69
N SER A 221 11.04 -0.41 -6.30
CA SER A 221 10.87 1.00 -5.99
C SER A 221 9.55 1.16 -5.23
N SER A 222 9.57 1.88 -4.10
CA SER A 222 8.39 2.17 -3.30
C SER A 222 8.51 3.55 -2.65
N PRO A 223 7.43 4.33 -2.47
CA PRO A 223 7.45 5.58 -1.70
C PRO A 223 7.91 5.37 -0.26
N PHE A 224 7.88 4.13 0.25
CA PHE A 224 8.30 3.81 1.61
C PHE A 224 9.81 3.57 1.75
N GLY A 225 10.57 3.62 0.64
CA GLY A 225 12.04 3.53 0.67
C GLY A 225 12.54 2.29 1.42
N THR A 226 13.46 2.50 2.37
CA THR A 226 14.09 1.40 3.14
C THR A 226 13.13 0.70 4.10
N ASP A 227 11.99 1.30 4.43
CA ASP A 227 10.98 0.66 5.28
C ASP A 227 10.44 -0.62 4.61
N LEU A 228 10.39 -0.64 3.26
CA LEU A 228 10.01 -1.84 2.52
C LEU A 228 10.93 -3.02 2.88
N LEU A 229 12.24 -2.83 2.98
CA LEU A 229 13.15 -3.92 3.36
C LEU A 229 13.13 -4.19 4.87
N ALA A 230 13.03 -3.15 5.69
CA ALA A 230 13.13 -3.26 7.14
C ALA A 230 11.90 -3.94 7.78
N PHE A 231 10.72 -3.76 7.18
CA PHE A 231 9.44 -4.21 7.75
C PHE A 231 8.70 -5.23 6.88
N SER A 232 9.27 -5.68 5.76
CA SER A 232 8.72 -6.84 5.04
C SER A 232 9.13 -8.15 5.72
N GLU A 233 8.17 -9.06 5.82
CA GLU A 233 8.40 -10.37 6.46
C GLU A 233 9.03 -11.39 5.50
N ASP A 234 8.73 -11.31 4.20
CA ASP A 234 9.18 -12.27 3.19
C ASP A 234 9.31 -11.62 1.81
N PHE A 235 10.36 -11.99 1.08
CA PHE A 235 10.53 -11.69 -0.34
C PHE A 235 10.68 -13.00 -1.11
N ALA A 236 9.65 -13.37 -1.88
CA ALA A 236 9.64 -14.61 -2.63
C ALA A 236 9.56 -14.35 -4.14
N LEU A 237 10.55 -14.85 -4.89
CA LEU A 237 10.47 -14.97 -6.34
C LEU A 237 9.79 -16.29 -6.71
N ARG A 238 8.76 -16.22 -7.56
CA ARG A 238 8.08 -17.40 -8.10
C ARG A 238 8.23 -17.44 -9.62
N LEU A 239 8.65 -18.59 -10.14
CA LEU A 239 8.67 -18.89 -11.56
C LEU A 239 7.65 -20.00 -11.83
N ASP A 240 6.66 -19.72 -12.69
CA ASP A 240 5.55 -20.64 -12.99
C ASP A 240 4.84 -21.18 -11.72
N GLY A 241 4.69 -20.30 -10.72
CA GLY A 241 4.04 -20.63 -9.44
C GLY A 241 4.92 -21.40 -8.45
N THR A 242 6.14 -21.79 -8.84
CA THR A 242 7.12 -22.45 -7.95
C THR A 242 8.05 -21.41 -7.35
N VAL A 243 8.21 -21.42 -6.02
CA VAL A 243 9.19 -20.55 -5.34
C VAL A 243 10.59 -20.95 -5.80
N VAL A 244 11.33 -19.98 -6.32
CA VAL A 244 12.73 -20.15 -6.70
C VAL A 244 13.53 -20.20 -5.40
N SER A 245 14.25 -21.30 -5.18
CA SER A 245 15.08 -21.46 -3.98
C SER A 245 16.40 -20.69 -4.14
N GLY A 246 16.71 -19.84 -3.17
CA GLY A 246 17.98 -19.12 -3.05
C GLY A 246 17.90 -18.15 -1.87
N ASP A 247 19.05 -17.72 -1.37
CA ASP A 247 19.12 -16.62 -0.41
C ASP A 247 19.13 -15.32 -1.22
N PRO A 248 18.04 -14.51 -1.21
CA PRO A 248 18.06 -13.22 -1.90
C PRO A 248 19.17 -12.35 -1.30
N VAL A 249 20.00 -11.76 -2.17
CA VAL A 249 21.01 -10.78 -1.75
C VAL A 249 20.37 -9.40 -1.84
N GLU A 250 19.91 -8.92 -0.69
CA GLU A 250 19.33 -7.59 -0.58
C GLU A 250 20.42 -6.54 -0.46
N THR A 251 20.42 -5.56 -1.38
CA THR A 251 21.35 -4.44 -1.34
C THR A 251 20.60 -3.14 -1.57
N GLN A 252 20.97 -2.10 -0.83
CA GLN A 252 20.44 -0.76 -1.07
C GLN A 252 21.12 -0.17 -2.30
N SER A 253 20.33 0.25 -3.28
CA SER A 253 20.79 1.10 -4.38
C SER A 253 20.88 2.55 -3.89
N ALA A 254 22.03 3.20 -4.13
CA ALA A 254 22.29 4.60 -3.80
C ALA A 254 21.66 5.58 -4.79
#